data_AF-A0AA43M317-F1
#
_entry.id   AF-A0AA43M317-F1
#
_cell.length_a   1.000
_cell.length_b   1.000
_cell.length_c   1.000
_cell.angle_alpha   90.00
_cell.angle_beta   90.00
_cell.angle_gamma   90.00
#
_symmetry.space_group_name_H-M   'P 1'
#
loop_
_entity.id
_entity.type
_entity.pdbx_description
1 polymer ?
#
loop_
_entity_poly.entity_id
_entity_poly.type
_entity_poly.pdbx_seq_one_letter_code
_entity_poly.pdbx_strand_id
1 'polypeptide(L)'
;MTLIKQLSPQDEFTGFYLLRELAIKQTNGTPPKDYFDIVLGDSSGQLSAKFWDVSTADKETFFPMSLVKVRGIAHTYREKLQIKITKMRLAEESDGVSLTEFIRSAPIRPVDLLHTIKGAMSSIRDAEISALVAFCVGKVEEKLMHYPAAKTHHHAYYAGLAYHMVRMLEIGDFLCKQRPFLNPDLMRAGIILHDIAKPEEMISSFGIVSDYSVQGKLIGHISMASNWITEAAIRTGIDLESEKVLALQHLVLSHHNLGEWGSPVQPQTAEAVALHHIDAMDAKLQMVEDALDTTPETEEWTPFIRGLENKAVYRLKL
;
A
#
# COMPACT_ATOMS: atom_id res chain seq x y z
N MET A 1 5.30 -6.78 -23.90
CA MET A 1 4.74 -5.51 -23.38
C MET A 1 5.92 -4.59 -23.10
N THR A 2 5.87 -3.33 -23.54
CA THR A 2 6.92 -2.35 -23.26
C THR A 2 6.64 -1.70 -21.90
N LEU A 3 7.51 -1.93 -20.91
CA LEU A 3 7.36 -1.35 -19.58
C LEU A 3 7.68 0.15 -19.62
N ILE A 4 7.04 0.94 -18.77
CA ILE A 4 7.28 2.38 -18.63
C ILE A 4 8.76 2.68 -18.38
N LYS A 5 9.42 1.92 -17.50
CA LYS A 5 10.85 2.11 -17.20
C LYS A 5 11.80 1.87 -18.38
N GLN A 6 11.31 1.27 -19.47
CA GLN A 6 12.08 0.98 -20.68
C GLN A 6 11.89 2.02 -21.78
N LEU A 7 10.92 2.94 -21.63
CA LEU A 7 10.62 3.94 -22.65
C LEU A 7 11.71 5.01 -22.72
N SER A 8 12.19 5.27 -23.92
CA SER A 8 13.10 6.35 -24.26
C SER A 8 12.42 7.41 -25.13
N PRO A 9 12.95 8.65 -25.19
CA PRO A 9 12.43 9.65 -26.11
C PRO A 9 12.43 9.16 -27.57
N GLN A 10 11.34 9.45 -28.27
CA GLN A 10 11.02 9.05 -29.65
C GLN A 10 10.60 7.59 -29.85
N ASP A 11 10.50 6.78 -28.79
CA ASP A 11 9.99 5.41 -28.93
C ASP A 11 8.50 5.40 -29.33
N GLU A 12 8.22 4.72 -30.43
CA GLU A 12 6.88 4.30 -30.82
C GLU A 12 6.53 2.97 -30.14
N PHE A 13 5.38 2.89 -29.49
CA PHE A 13 4.98 1.67 -28.80
C PHE A 13 3.47 1.40 -28.91
N THR A 14 3.12 0.14 -28.70
CA THR A 14 1.75 -0.29 -28.40
C THR A 14 1.82 -1.21 -27.19
N GLY A 15 1.07 -0.88 -26.13
CA GLY A 15 1.11 -1.62 -24.87
C GLY A 15 -0.19 -1.47 -24.10
N PHE A 16 -0.32 -2.23 -23.01
CA PHE A 16 -1.40 -2.10 -22.05
C PHE A 16 -0.89 -1.35 -20.83
N TYR A 17 -1.73 -0.52 -20.25
CA TYR A 17 -1.39 0.29 -19.09
C TYR A 17 -2.65 0.50 -18.24
N LEU A 18 -2.45 0.72 -16.95
CA LEU A 18 -3.50 1.21 -16.07
C LEU A 18 -3.67 2.71 -16.28
N LEU A 19 -4.91 3.14 -16.52
CA LEU A 19 -5.27 4.54 -16.47
C LEU A 19 -5.44 4.96 -15.00
N ARG A 20 -4.42 5.59 -14.41
CA ARG A 20 -4.40 5.95 -12.97
C ARG A 20 -5.16 7.23 -12.67
N GLU A 21 -4.92 8.26 -13.48
CA GLU A 21 -5.54 9.57 -13.35
C GLU A 21 -6.09 10.01 -14.70
N LEU A 22 -7.22 10.71 -14.68
CA LEU A 22 -7.81 11.35 -15.84
C LEU A 22 -8.33 12.73 -15.45
N ALA A 23 -7.83 13.76 -16.13
CA ALA A 23 -8.40 15.10 -16.07
C ALA A 23 -8.74 15.58 -17.49
N ILE A 24 -9.93 16.14 -17.66
CA ILE A 24 -10.33 16.79 -18.91
C ILE A 24 -9.81 18.22 -18.86
N LYS A 25 -9.00 18.59 -19.86
CA LYS A 25 -8.46 19.94 -20.01
C LYS A 25 -8.73 20.47 -21.41
N GLN A 26 -8.64 21.78 -21.56
CA GLN A 26 -8.85 22.47 -22.84
C GLN A 26 -7.56 23.01 -23.42
N THR A 27 -7.43 22.94 -24.74
CA THR A 27 -6.37 23.64 -25.47
C THR A 27 -6.60 25.14 -25.43
N ASN A 28 -5.52 25.92 -25.51
CA ASN A 28 -5.59 27.37 -25.64
C ASN A 28 -5.96 27.84 -27.06
N GLY A 29 -6.46 26.94 -27.92
CA GLY A 29 -6.85 27.24 -29.30
C GLY A 29 -8.23 27.88 -29.38
N THR A 30 -8.60 28.36 -30.58
CA THR A 30 -9.94 28.91 -30.85
C THR A 30 -10.55 28.17 -32.05
N PRO A 31 -11.63 27.38 -31.86
CA PRO A 31 -12.28 27.05 -30.59
C PRO A 31 -11.38 26.15 -29.71
N PRO A 32 -11.57 26.19 -28.37
CA PRO A 32 -10.86 25.28 -27.46
C PRO A 32 -11.32 23.86 -27.74
N LYS A 33 -10.36 22.94 -27.71
CA LYS A 33 -10.63 21.50 -27.84
C LYS A 33 -10.28 20.80 -26.57
N ASP A 34 -11.10 19.83 -26.19
CA ASP A 34 -10.83 19.02 -25.02
C ASP A 34 -9.73 18.00 -25.32
N TYR A 35 -8.92 17.71 -24.31
CA TYR A 35 -7.95 16.62 -24.31
C TYR A 35 -7.92 15.96 -22.92
N PHE A 36 -7.51 14.71 -22.87
CA PHE A 36 -7.22 14.06 -21.58
C PHE A 36 -5.77 14.30 -21.19
N ASP A 37 -5.62 14.86 -19.99
CA ASP A 37 -4.40 14.82 -19.21
C ASP A 37 -4.45 13.60 -18.31
N ILE A 38 -3.66 12.57 -18.62
CA ILE A 38 -3.71 11.29 -17.92
C ILE A 38 -2.36 10.89 -17.35
N VAL A 39 -2.42 10.00 -16.36
CA VAL A 39 -1.25 9.27 -15.86
C VAL A 39 -1.46 7.80 -16.18
N LEU A 40 -0.57 7.22 -16.98
CA LEU A 40 -0.52 5.79 -17.25
C LEU A 40 0.42 5.13 -16.26
N GLY A 41 0.07 3.94 -15.79
CA GLY A 41 0.89 3.15 -14.88
C GLY A 41 1.04 1.71 -15.33
N ASP A 42 2.15 1.10 -14.95
CA ASP A 42 2.36 -0.34 -14.94
C ASP A 42 3.13 -0.74 -13.67
N SER A 43 3.57 -2.00 -13.59
CA SER A 43 4.35 -2.50 -12.46
C SER A 43 5.73 -1.83 -12.30
N SER A 44 6.23 -1.16 -13.33
CA SER A 44 7.55 -0.52 -13.34
C SER A 44 7.53 0.97 -12.99
N GLY A 45 6.37 1.61 -13.05
CA GLY A 45 6.24 3.03 -12.71
C GLY A 45 5.00 3.68 -13.31
N GLN A 46 5.07 5.00 -13.45
CA GLN A 46 3.99 5.81 -14.01
C GLN A 46 4.55 6.93 -14.88
N LEU A 47 3.80 7.30 -15.92
CA LEU A 47 4.21 8.32 -16.89
C LEU A 47 3.01 9.18 -17.29
N SER A 48 3.23 10.50 -17.35
CA SER A 48 2.20 11.43 -17.85
C SER A 48 1.98 11.18 -19.34
N ALA A 49 0.71 11.24 -19.76
CA ALA A 49 0.33 11.08 -21.15
C ALA A 49 -0.77 12.08 -21.55
N LYS A 50 -0.79 12.45 -22.83
CA LYS A 50 -1.81 13.34 -23.41
C LYS A 50 -2.54 12.62 -24.53
N PHE A 51 -3.87 12.57 -24.44
CA PHE A 51 -4.73 12.12 -25.54
C PHE A 51 -5.54 13.32 -26.04
N TRP A 52 -5.23 13.77 -27.25
CA TRP A 52 -5.75 15.01 -27.82
C TRP A 52 -7.05 14.82 -28.59
N ASP A 53 -7.81 15.91 -28.76
CA ASP A 53 -9.02 15.96 -29.58
C ASP A 53 -10.10 14.94 -29.12
N VAL A 54 -10.32 14.83 -27.80
CA VAL A 54 -11.22 13.81 -27.22
C VAL A 54 -12.69 14.14 -27.50
N SER A 55 -13.44 13.11 -27.89
CA SER A 55 -14.88 13.20 -28.17
C SER A 55 -15.72 13.03 -26.89
N THR A 56 -17.03 13.27 -27.00
CA THR A 56 -17.97 12.96 -25.91
C THR A 56 -17.99 11.46 -25.58
N ALA A 57 -17.90 10.60 -26.60
CA ALA A 57 -17.85 9.15 -26.40
C ALA A 57 -16.59 8.71 -25.62
N ASP A 58 -15.44 9.36 -25.87
CA ASP A 58 -14.22 9.06 -25.09
C ASP A 58 -14.41 9.39 -23.61
N LYS A 59 -15.08 10.50 -23.28
CA LYS A 59 -15.35 10.93 -21.89
C LYS A 59 -16.27 9.96 -21.15
N GLU A 60 -17.16 9.29 -21.87
CA GLU A 60 -18.07 8.28 -21.33
C GLU A 60 -17.45 6.88 -21.30
N THR A 61 -16.32 6.67 -21.99
CA THR A 61 -15.66 5.37 -22.11
C THR A 61 -14.52 5.21 -21.12
N PHE A 62 -13.70 6.25 -20.93
CA PHE A 62 -12.47 6.15 -20.16
C PHE A 62 -12.62 6.73 -18.76
N PHE A 63 -12.36 5.88 -17.77
CA PHE A 63 -12.34 6.27 -16.36
C PHE A 63 -11.05 5.78 -15.70
N PRO A 64 -10.59 6.47 -14.64
CA PRO A 64 -9.54 5.96 -13.77
C PRO A 64 -9.81 4.51 -13.34
N MET A 65 -8.74 3.76 -13.10
CA MET A 65 -8.75 2.33 -12.75
C MET A 65 -9.15 1.38 -13.89
N SER A 66 -9.23 1.87 -15.13
CA SER A 66 -9.45 1.02 -16.31
C SER A 66 -8.13 0.59 -16.94
N LEU A 67 -8.04 -0.67 -17.39
CA LEU A 67 -6.96 -1.10 -18.28
C LEU A 67 -7.21 -0.58 -19.69
N VAL A 68 -6.20 0.07 -20.25
CA VAL A 68 -6.25 0.63 -21.60
C VAL A 68 -5.11 0.10 -22.46
N LYS A 69 -5.44 -0.22 -23.71
CA LYS A 69 -4.47 -0.47 -24.76
C LYS A 69 -4.14 0.85 -25.43
N VAL A 70 -2.88 1.25 -25.32
CA VAL A 70 -2.37 2.54 -25.78
C VAL A 70 -1.39 2.31 -26.92
N ARG A 71 -1.56 3.08 -28.00
CA ARG A 71 -0.53 3.35 -28.98
C ARG A 71 -0.11 4.80 -28.86
N GLY A 72 1.20 5.05 -28.83
CA GLY A 72 1.71 6.40 -28.65
C GLY A 72 3.19 6.53 -28.93
N ILE A 73 3.67 7.75 -28.75
CA ILE A 73 5.08 8.13 -28.91
C ILE A 73 5.54 8.74 -27.58
N ALA A 74 6.59 8.18 -27.00
CA ALA A 74 7.27 8.80 -25.87
C ALA A 74 8.10 9.99 -26.37
N HIS A 75 8.01 11.15 -25.72
CA HIS A 75 8.77 12.34 -26.10
C HIS A 75 9.13 13.16 -24.87
N THR A 76 10.14 14.00 -25.01
CA THR A 76 10.56 14.90 -23.92
C THR A 76 9.80 16.22 -24.00
N TYR A 77 9.13 16.59 -22.92
CA TYR A 77 8.48 17.90 -22.76
C TYR A 77 8.96 18.55 -21.46
N ARG A 78 9.61 19.73 -21.57
CA ARG A 78 10.24 20.43 -20.45
C ARG A 78 11.16 19.49 -19.63
N GLU A 79 12.06 18.80 -20.33
CA GLU A 79 13.05 17.86 -19.77
C GLU A 79 12.46 16.61 -19.10
N LYS A 80 11.14 16.40 -19.15
CA LYS A 80 10.48 15.21 -18.62
C LYS A 80 9.91 14.35 -19.75
N LEU A 81 10.04 13.04 -19.62
CA LEU A 81 9.40 12.10 -20.53
C LEU A 81 7.86 12.19 -20.41
N GLN A 82 7.16 12.18 -21.53
CA GLN A 82 5.70 12.22 -21.63
C GLN A 82 5.25 11.40 -22.85
N ILE A 83 4.10 10.73 -22.74
CA ILE A 83 3.51 10.00 -23.87
C ILE A 83 2.54 10.90 -24.63
N LYS A 84 2.68 11.00 -25.94
CA LYS A 84 1.62 11.48 -26.84
C LYS A 84 0.84 10.28 -27.34
N ILE A 85 -0.41 10.15 -26.92
CA ILE A 85 -1.28 9.03 -27.29
C ILE A 85 -1.87 9.29 -28.68
N THR A 86 -1.72 8.32 -29.56
CA THR A 86 -2.32 8.35 -30.91
C THR A 86 -3.58 7.50 -30.99
N LYS A 87 -3.67 6.42 -30.22
CA LYS A 87 -4.88 5.60 -30.12
C LYS A 87 -5.01 4.98 -28.73
N MET A 88 -6.23 4.93 -28.23
CA MET A 88 -6.56 4.31 -26.94
C MET A 88 -7.86 3.51 -27.06
N ARG A 89 -7.94 2.36 -26.40
CA ARG A 89 -9.20 1.62 -26.14
C ARG A 89 -9.13 0.92 -24.80
N LEU A 90 -10.27 0.55 -24.23
CA LEU A 90 -10.31 -0.35 -23.07
C LEU A 90 -9.74 -1.72 -23.45
N ALA A 91 -9.08 -2.38 -22.50
CA ALA A 91 -8.72 -3.79 -22.63
C ALA A 91 -10.00 -4.65 -22.61
N GLU A 92 -9.98 -5.73 -23.38
CA GLU A 92 -11.07 -6.71 -23.46
C GLU A 92 -10.58 -8.04 -22.88
N GLU A 93 -11.49 -8.94 -22.49
CA GLU A 93 -11.11 -10.28 -21.99
C GLU A 93 -10.22 -11.04 -22.98
N SER A 94 -10.45 -10.83 -24.28
CA SER A 94 -9.67 -11.42 -25.38
C SER A 94 -8.20 -10.96 -25.42
N ASP A 95 -7.85 -9.85 -24.76
CA ASP A 95 -6.48 -9.37 -24.65
C ASP A 95 -5.66 -10.16 -23.61
N GLY A 96 -6.30 -10.94 -22.74
CA GLY A 96 -5.64 -11.82 -21.78
C GLY A 96 -4.81 -11.10 -20.72
N VAL A 97 -5.15 -9.86 -20.39
CA VAL A 97 -4.44 -9.02 -19.41
C VAL A 97 -5.25 -8.89 -18.13
N SER A 98 -4.58 -9.02 -16.97
CA SER A 98 -5.20 -8.78 -15.66
C SER A 98 -4.74 -7.44 -15.09
N LEU A 99 -5.65 -6.69 -14.47
CA LEU A 99 -5.34 -5.41 -13.82
C LEU A 99 -4.19 -5.53 -12.81
N THR A 100 -4.07 -6.67 -12.13
CA THR A 100 -3.01 -6.96 -11.15
C THR A 100 -1.60 -6.92 -11.73
N GLU A 101 -1.44 -7.09 -13.04
CA GLU A 101 -0.13 -7.03 -13.74
C GLU A 101 0.36 -5.59 -13.99
N PHE A 102 -0.55 -4.62 -13.91
CA PHE A 102 -0.31 -3.20 -14.21
C PHE A 102 -0.38 -2.31 -12.97
N ILE A 103 -0.68 -2.91 -11.83
CA ILE A 103 -0.49 -2.31 -10.51
C ILE A 103 0.74 -2.94 -9.88
N ARG A 104 1.43 -2.13 -9.08
CA ARG A 104 2.40 -2.67 -8.15
C ARG A 104 1.65 -3.58 -7.17
N SER A 105 2.26 -4.72 -6.85
CA SER A 105 1.70 -5.74 -5.96
C SER A 105 2.79 -6.28 -5.04
N ALA A 106 2.37 -6.91 -3.94
CA ALA A 106 3.28 -7.66 -3.09
C ALA A 106 4.02 -8.74 -3.92
N PRO A 107 5.31 -8.99 -3.65
CA PRO A 107 6.09 -9.99 -4.37
C PRO A 107 5.67 -11.44 -4.03
N ILE A 108 4.82 -11.61 -3.03
CA ILE A 108 4.26 -12.89 -2.59
C ILE A 108 2.76 -12.89 -2.90
N ARG A 109 2.23 -14.05 -3.34
CA ARG A 109 0.80 -14.16 -3.68
C ARG A 109 -0.06 -13.91 -2.43
N PRO A 110 -1.19 -13.17 -2.55
CA PRO A 110 -2.03 -12.85 -1.39
C PRO A 110 -2.53 -14.08 -0.62
N VAL A 111 -2.81 -15.19 -1.31
CA VAL A 111 -3.21 -16.45 -0.69
C VAL A 111 -2.14 -17.03 0.24
N ASP A 112 -0.86 -16.88 -0.13
CA ASP A 112 0.26 -17.37 0.68
C ASP A 112 0.49 -16.43 1.88
N LEU A 113 0.31 -15.12 1.69
CA LEU A 113 0.37 -14.14 2.78
C LEU A 113 -0.71 -14.40 3.83
N LEU A 114 -1.95 -14.60 3.41
CA LEU A 114 -3.04 -14.96 4.32
C LEU A 114 -2.79 -16.30 5.01
N HIS A 115 -2.21 -17.28 4.31
CA HIS A 115 -1.85 -18.54 4.93
C HIS A 115 -0.85 -18.34 6.08
N THR A 116 0.18 -17.52 5.86
CA THR A 116 1.16 -17.18 6.91
C THR A 116 0.52 -16.45 8.09
N ILE A 117 -0.34 -15.45 7.83
CA ILE A 117 -1.05 -14.72 8.89
C ILE A 117 -1.93 -15.67 9.71
N LYS A 118 -2.70 -16.55 9.07
CA LYS A 118 -3.53 -17.56 9.74
C LYS A 118 -2.70 -18.57 10.53
N GLY A 119 -1.53 -18.96 10.02
CA GLY A 119 -0.55 -19.77 10.74
C GLY A 119 -0.08 -19.09 12.02
N ALA A 120 0.28 -17.80 11.94
CA ALA A 120 0.66 -17.01 13.10
C ALA A 120 -0.48 -16.89 14.12
N MET A 121 -1.72 -16.61 13.67
CA MET A 121 -2.91 -16.59 14.53
C MET A 121 -3.12 -17.93 15.25
N SER A 122 -2.98 -19.05 14.55
CA SER A 122 -3.15 -20.39 15.11
C SER A 122 -2.04 -20.78 16.10
N SER A 123 -0.91 -20.08 16.07
CA SER A 123 0.24 -20.31 16.97
C SER A 123 0.16 -19.55 18.29
N ILE A 124 -0.78 -18.61 18.42
CA ILE A 124 -1.06 -17.90 19.67
C ILE A 124 -1.64 -18.90 20.67
N ARG A 125 -0.95 -19.08 21.81
CA ARG A 125 -1.31 -20.12 22.80
C ARG A 125 -2.35 -19.63 23.78
N ASP A 126 -2.32 -18.35 24.14
CA ASP A 126 -3.32 -17.76 25.02
C ASP A 126 -4.68 -17.66 24.32
N ALA A 127 -5.67 -18.37 24.85
CA ALA A 127 -7.00 -18.49 24.25
C ALA A 127 -7.75 -17.15 24.18
N GLU A 128 -7.55 -16.26 25.14
CA GLU A 128 -8.19 -14.94 25.15
C GLU A 128 -7.57 -14.03 24.09
N ILE A 129 -6.23 -13.98 24.01
CA ILE A 129 -5.54 -13.22 22.95
C ILE A 129 -5.95 -13.77 21.57
N SER A 130 -5.96 -15.10 21.39
CA SER A 130 -6.36 -15.73 20.14
C SER A 130 -7.79 -15.36 19.75
N ALA A 131 -8.73 -15.31 20.69
CA ALA A 131 -10.13 -14.94 20.43
C ALA A 131 -10.26 -13.47 20.03
N LEU A 132 -9.55 -12.56 20.71
CA LEU A 132 -9.53 -11.12 20.39
C LEU A 132 -8.97 -10.89 18.97
N VAL A 133 -7.84 -11.53 18.64
CA VAL A 133 -7.22 -11.43 17.31
C VAL A 133 -8.15 -11.97 16.22
N ALA A 134 -8.73 -13.15 16.43
CA ALA A 134 -9.64 -13.76 15.46
C ALA A 134 -10.87 -12.88 15.16
N PHE A 135 -11.45 -12.26 16.19
CA PHE A 135 -12.58 -11.35 16.02
C PHE A 135 -12.21 -10.13 15.16
N CYS A 136 -11.09 -9.47 15.47
CA CYS A 136 -10.65 -8.29 14.73
C CYS A 136 -10.29 -8.60 13.27
N VAL A 137 -9.57 -9.69 13.03
CA VAL A 137 -9.18 -10.11 11.67
C VAL A 137 -10.42 -10.47 10.84
N GLY A 138 -11.41 -11.13 11.43
CA GLY A 138 -12.66 -11.51 10.75
C GLY A 138 -13.44 -10.34 10.18
N LYS A 139 -13.22 -9.10 10.66
CA LYS A 139 -13.85 -7.89 10.09
C LYS A 139 -13.30 -7.49 8.73
N VAL A 140 -12.07 -7.89 8.39
CA VAL A 140 -11.34 -7.41 7.22
C VAL A 140 -10.65 -8.52 6.42
N GLU A 141 -10.90 -9.79 6.72
CA GLU A 141 -10.20 -10.94 6.14
C GLU A 141 -10.17 -10.91 4.60
N GLU A 142 -11.32 -10.66 3.96
CA GLU A 142 -11.38 -10.55 2.50
C GLU A 142 -10.55 -9.37 1.97
N LYS A 143 -10.57 -8.24 2.67
CA LYS A 143 -9.86 -7.02 2.29
C LYS A 143 -8.34 -7.20 2.35
N LEU A 144 -7.82 -8.03 3.27
CA LEU A 144 -6.38 -8.32 3.38
C LEU A 144 -5.79 -8.92 2.09
N MET A 145 -6.61 -9.54 1.23
CA MET A 145 -6.16 -10.08 -0.06
C MET A 145 -5.71 -9.03 -1.07
N HIS A 146 -6.09 -7.77 -0.88
CA HIS A 146 -5.89 -6.73 -1.89
C HIS A 146 -5.62 -5.34 -1.36
N TYR A 147 -5.84 -5.06 -0.07
CA TYR A 147 -5.64 -3.73 0.49
C TYR A 147 -4.15 -3.34 0.60
N PRO A 148 -3.81 -2.07 0.29
CA PRO A 148 -2.48 -1.52 0.53
C PRO A 148 -2.28 -1.16 2.01
N ALA A 149 -1.03 -1.07 2.47
CA ALA A 149 -0.72 -0.63 3.83
C ALA A 149 -0.67 0.90 3.96
N ALA A 150 -0.55 1.64 2.86
CA ALA A 150 -0.49 3.10 2.89
C ALA A 150 -1.04 3.70 1.60
N LYS A 151 -1.38 5.00 1.64
CA LYS A 151 -1.81 5.75 0.45
C LYS A 151 -0.66 6.01 -0.53
N THR A 152 0.49 6.44 -0.03
CA THR A 152 1.65 6.83 -0.86
C THR A 152 2.98 6.25 -0.41
N HIS A 153 3.06 5.68 0.80
CA HIS A 153 4.32 5.25 1.42
C HIS A 153 4.47 3.72 1.40
N HIS A 154 5.35 3.17 2.24
CA HIS A 154 5.68 1.74 2.33
C HIS A 154 4.45 0.84 2.10
N HIS A 155 4.63 -0.15 1.23
CA HIS A 155 3.57 -1.09 0.88
C HIS A 155 2.26 -0.46 0.34
N ALA A 156 2.33 0.72 -0.30
CA ALA A 156 1.22 1.33 -1.04
C ALA A 156 0.94 0.61 -2.38
N TYR A 157 0.65 -0.69 -2.30
CA TYR A 157 0.40 -1.55 -3.44
C TYR A 157 -0.54 -2.71 -3.10
N TYR A 158 -0.99 -3.42 -4.13
CA TYR A 158 -1.94 -4.52 -4.00
C TYR A 158 -1.44 -5.60 -3.02
N ALA A 159 -2.27 -5.96 -2.05
CA ALA A 159 -1.94 -6.87 -0.94
C ALA A 159 -0.78 -6.40 -0.05
N GLY A 160 -0.44 -5.12 -0.09
CA GLY A 160 0.66 -4.54 0.67
C GLY A 160 0.47 -4.62 2.18
N LEU A 161 -0.77 -4.52 2.69
CA LEU A 161 -1.04 -4.62 4.13
C LEU A 161 -0.70 -6.02 4.68
N ALA A 162 -1.13 -7.07 3.97
CA ALA A 162 -0.81 -8.44 4.36
C ALA A 162 0.69 -8.74 4.25
N TYR A 163 1.35 -8.19 3.23
CA TYR A 163 2.80 -8.36 3.06
C TYR A 163 3.59 -7.68 4.18
N HIS A 164 3.22 -6.46 4.54
CA HIS A 164 3.78 -5.74 5.69
C HIS A 164 3.64 -6.55 6.99
N MET A 165 2.44 -7.06 7.30
CA MET A 165 2.21 -7.92 8.47
C MET A 165 3.10 -9.17 8.47
N VAL A 166 3.24 -9.86 7.33
CA VAL A 166 4.07 -11.07 7.23
C VAL A 166 5.55 -10.77 7.48
N ARG A 167 6.09 -9.69 6.90
CA ARG A 167 7.49 -9.28 7.14
C ARG A 167 7.74 -8.94 8.60
N MET A 168 6.81 -8.21 9.22
CA MET A 168 6.89 -7.89 10.64
C MET A 168 6.81 -9.15 11.50
N LEU A 169 5.95 -10.14 11.16
CA LEU A 169 5.86 -11.41 11.88
C LEU A 169 7.18 -12.19 11.83
N GLU A 170 7.86 -12.21 10.69
CA GLU A 170 9.18 -12.85 10.55
C GLU A 170 10.23 -12.18 11.44
N ILE A 171 10.27 -10.85 11.47
CA ILE A 171 11.18 -10.08 12.34
C ILE A 171 10.82 -10.28 13.81
N GLY A 172 9.52 -10.26 14.15
CA GLY A 172 9.01 -10.48 15.51
C GLY A 172 9.37 -11.86 16.05
N ASP A 173 9.20 -12.91 15.24
CA ASP A 173 9.59 -14.28 15.60
C ASP A 173 11.10 -14.40 15.79
N PHE A 174 11.90 -13.75 14.94
CA PHE A 174 13.35 -13.68 15.13
C PHE A 174 13.71 -12.98 16.46
N LEU A 175 13.09 -11.83 16.74
CA LEU A 175 13.38 -11.06 17.94
C LEU A 175 12.96 -11.80 19.21
N CYS A 176 11.81 -12.49 19.23
CA CYS A 176 11.39 -13.32 20.36
C CYS A 176 12.35 -14.49 20.63
N LYS A 177 12.98 -15.07 19.59
CA LYS A 177 14.04 -16.09 19.78
C LYS A 177 15.29 -15.48 20.42
N GLN A 178 15.68 -14.27 20.01
CA GLN A 178 16.88 -13.59 20.50
C GLN A 178 16.66 -12.92 21.87
N ARG A 179 15.44 -12.48 22.17
CA ARG A 179 15.00 -11.81 23.41
C ARG A 179 13.86 -12.62 24.08
N PRO A 180 14.19 -13.71 24.81
CA PRO A 180 13.17 -14.59 25.41
C PRO A 180 12.27 -13.95 26.48
N PHE A 181 12.57 -12.72 26.92
CA PHE A 181 11.70 -11.98 27.83
C PHE A 181 10.47 -11.37 27.14
N LEU A 182 10.47 -11.30 25.81
CA LEU A 182 9.31 -10.87 25.03
C LEU A 182 8.29 -11.99 24.96
N ASN A 183 7.02 -11.65 25.19
CA ASN A 183 5.90 -12.57 25.03
C ASN A 183 5.58 -12.79 23.53
N PRO A 184 5.76 -14.01 22.98
CA PRO A 184 5.52 -14.27 21.56
C PRO A 184 4.06 -14.12 21.13
N ASP A 185 3.11 -14.40 22.03
CA ASP A 185 1.68 -14.29 21.74
C ASP A 185 1.26 -12.82 21.59
N LEU A 186 1.73 -11.96 22.51
CA LEU A 186 1.53 -10.51 22.42
C LEU A 186 2.26 -9.90 21.23
N MET A 187 3.46 -10.38 20.88
CA MET A 187 4.19 -9.91 19.71
C MET A 187 3.41 -10.19 18.42
N ARG A 188 2.97 -11.44 18.21
CA ARG A 188 2.18 -11.81 17.02
C ARG A 188 0.85 -11.07 16.98
N ALA A 189 0.14 -11.00 18.10
CA ALA A 189 -1.14 -10.29 18.20
C ALA A 189 -0.97 -8.79 17.91
N GLY A 190 0.03 -8.14 18.50
CA GLY A 190 0.34 -6.74 18.25
C GLY A 190 0.63 -6.45 16.78
N ILE A 191 1.47 -7.27 16.14
CA ILE A 191 1.78 -7.15 14.72
C ILE A 191 0.53 -7.35 13.85
N ILE A 192 -0.32 -8.34 14.14
CA ILE A 192 -1.53 -8.56 13.35
C ILE A 192 -2.55 -7.42 13.53
N LEU A 193 -2.60 -6.81 14.73
CA LEU A 193 -3.64 -5.85 15.08
C LEU A 193 -3.29 -4.38 14.86
N HIS A 194 -2.01 -3.98 14.87
CA HIS A 194 -1.62 -2.56 14.88
C HIS A 194 -2.26 -1.75 13.74
N ASP A 195 -2.34 -2.34 12.55
CA ASP A 195 -2.85 -1.73 11.32
C ASP A 195 -4.12 -2.38 10.78
N ILE A 196 -4.77 -3.27 11.55
CA ILE A 196 -5.87 -4.11 11.05
C ILE A 196 -7.09 -3.31 10.56
N ALA A 197 -7.25 -2.07 11.04
CA ALA A 197 -8.34 -1.19 10.68
C ALA A 197 -8.04 -0.26 9.48
N LYS A 198 -6.84 -0.31 8.88
CA LYS A 198 -6.49 0.42 7.64
C LYS A 198 -7.51 0.20 6.50
N PRO A 199 -8.11 -1.00 6.34
CA PRO A 199 -9.12 -1.21 5.31
C PRO A 199 -10.44 -0.44 5.50
N GLU A 200 -10.71 0.10 6.69
CA GLU A 200 -11.83 1.03 6.93
C GLU A 200 -11.39 2.51 6.89
N GLU A 201 -10.11 2.77 7.12
CA GLU A 201 -9.55 4.12 7.03
C GLU A 201 -9.47 4.62 5.58
N MET A 202 -9.15 3.72 4.65
CA MET A 202 -8.85 4.07 3.26
C MET A 202 -9.93 3.59 2.28
N ILE A 203 -10.28 4.45 1.33
CA ILE A 203 -11.07 4.09 0.15
C ILE A 203 -10.07 3.58 -0.90
N SER A 204 -10.02 2.26 -1.06
CA SER A 204 -9.10 1.60 -1.99
C SER A 204 -9.84 0.76 -3.01
N SER A 205 -9.31 0.74 -4.24
CA SER A 205 -9.68 -0.21 -5.26
C SER A 205 -8.40 -0.73 -5.90
N PHE A 206 -8.26 -2.06 -5.94
CA PHE A 206 -7.11 -2.73 -6.53
C PHE A 206 -5.75 -2.21 -6.00
N GLY A 207 -5.59 -2.10 -4.69
CA GLY A 207 -4.32 -1.66 -4.09
C GLY A 207 -4.00 -0.18 -4.24
N ILE A 208 -4.86 0.60 -4.91
CA ILE A 208 -4.70 2.05 -5.08
C ILE A 208 -5.69 2.75 -4.16
N VAL A 209 -5.20 3.70 -3.36
CA VAL A 209 -6.01 4.49 -2.44
C VAL A 209 -6.38 5.81 -3.11
N SER A 210 -7.67 6.02 -3.35
CA SER A 210 -8.18 7.25 -3.95
C SER A 210 -8.30 8.36 -2.88
N ASP A 211 -8.90 8.04 -1.75
CA ASP A 211 -9.10 8.96 -0.62
C ASP A 211 -9.19 8.20 0.71
N TYR A 212 -9.27 8.94 1.81
CA TYR A 212 -9.62 8.43 3.13
C TYR A 212 -11.14 8.48 3.33
N SER A 213 -11.68 7.48 4.04
CA SER A 213 -13.10 7.48 4.42
C SER A 213 -13.39 8.60 5.44
N VAL A 214 -14.67 8.95 5.63
CA VAL A 214 -15.05 9.94 6.65
C VAL A 214 -14.57 9.48 8.04
N GLN A 215 -14.76 8.20 8.35
CA GLN A 215 -14.30 7.61 9.60
C GLN A 215 -12.76 7.61 9.70
N GLY A 216 -12.06 7.30 8.61
CA GLY A 216 -10.60 7.39 8.54
C GLY A 216 -10.08 8.80 8.83
N LYS A 217 -10.71 9.83 8.25
CA LYS A 217 -10.34 11.23 8.47
C LYS A 217 -10.63 11.74 9.89
N LEU A 218 -11.71 11.25 10.52
CA LEU A 218 -12.14 11.72 11.85
C LEU A 218 -11.55 10.92 13.02
N ILE A 219 -11.29 9.62 12.82
CA ILE A 219 -10.96 8.67 13.89
C ILE A 219 -9.57 8.04 13.70
N GLY A 220 -9.23 7.64 12.48
CA GLY A 220 -7.98 6.96 12.13
C GLY A 220 -7.93 5.49 12.54
N HIS A 221 -7.11 4.69 11.83
CA HIS A 221 -7.04 3.23 12.04
C HIS A 221 -6.62 2.84 13.45
N ILE A 222 -5.72 3.58 14.10
CA ILE A 222 -5.22 3.28 15.46
C ILE A 222 -6.38 3.24 16.47
N SER A 223 -7.19 4.31 16.50
CA SER A 223 -8.34 4.41 17.38
C SER A 223 -9.41 3.36 17.02
N MET A 224 -9.62 3.09 15.73
CA MET A 224 -10.56 2.06 15.28
C MET A 224 -10.15 0.65 15.72
N ALA A 225 -8.87 0.29 15.57
CA ALA A 225 -8.34 -0.99 15.98
C ALA A 225 -8.40 -1.18 17.50
N SER A 226 -8.11 -0.15 18.29
CA SER A 226 -8.32 -0.16 19.75
C SER A 226 -9.79 -0.39 20.12
N ASN A 227 -10.73 0.27 19.43
CA ASN A 227 -12.16 0.06 19.62
C ASN A 227 -12.60 -1.37 19.23
N TRP A 228 -12.01 -1.96 18.19
CA TRP A 228 -12.29 -3.34 17.80
C TRP A 228 -11.83 -4.35 18.86
N ILE A 229 -10.72 -4.08 19.56
CA ILE A 229 -10.28 -4.91 20.69
C ILE A 229 -11.31 -4.85 21.83
N THR A 230 -11.83 -3.66 22.14
CA THR A 230 -12.92 -3.50 23.12
C THR A 230 -14.18 -4.25 22.68
N GLU A 231 -14.58 -4.12 21.41
CA GLU A 231 -15.73 -4.82 20.86
C GLU A 231 -15.53 -6.34 20.93
N ALA A 232 -14.33 -6.82 20.59
CA ALA A 232 -13.97 -8.23 20.66
C ALA A 232 -14.15 -8.77 22.08
N ALA A 233 -13.60 -8.09 23.08
CA ALA A 233 -13.70 -8.49 24.49
C ALA A 233 -15.15 -8.64 24.94
N ILE A 234 -16.02 -7.68 24.60
CA ILE A 234 -17.46 -7.74 24.88
C ILE A 234 -18.10 -8.95 24.20
N ARG A 235 -17.77 -9.20 22.93
CA ARG A 235 -18.38 -10.28 22.12
C ARG A 235 -17.92 -11.66 22.54
N THR A 236 -16.71 -11.79 23.08
CA THR A 236 -16.14 -13.05 23.55
C THR A 236 -16.32 -13.26 25.05
N GLY A 237 -16.91 -12.31 25.77
CA GLY A 237 -17.13 -12.38 27.22
C GLY A 237 -15.85 -12.27 28.05
N ILE A 238 -14.80 -11.64 27.50
CA ILE A 238 -13.56 -11.35 28.22
C ILE A 238 -13.76 -10.06 29.03
N ASP A 239 -13.28 -10.05 30.26
CA ASP A 239 -13.34 -8.86 31.12
C ASP A 239 -12.61 -7.67 30.46
N LEU A 240 -13.26 -6.50 30.43
CA LEU A 240 -12.68 -5.28 29.88
C LEU A 240 -11.48 -4.81 30.70
N GLU A 241 -11.43 -5.15 31.99
CA GLU A 241 -10.30 -4.84 32.88
C GLU A 241 -9.17 -5.89 32.79
N SER A 242 -9.27 -6.87 31.88
CA SER A 242 -8.21 -7.86 31.65
C SER A 242 -6.92 -7.19 31.19
N GLU A 243 -5.78 -7.57 31.80
CA GLU A 243 -4.46 -7.12 31.38
C GLU A 243 -4.17 -7.43 29.90
N LYS A 244 -4.79 -8.47 29.33
CA LYS A 244 -4.63 -8.83 27.91
C LYS A 244 -5.32 -7.83 26.98
N VAL A 245 -6.53 -7.40 27.35
CA VAL A 245 -7.27 -6.36 26.61
C VAL A 245 -6.47 -5.06 26.65
N LEU A 246 -6.02 -4.66 27.85
CA LEU A 246 -5.20 -3.48 28.05
C LEU A 246 -3.88 -3.55 27.27
N ALA A 247 -3.18 -4.69 27.30
CA ALA A 247 -1.92 -4.88 26.59
C ALA A 247 -2.09 -4.77 25.07
N LEU A 248 -3.11 -5.40 24.48
CA LEU A 248 -3.38 -5.31 23.05
C LEU A 248 -3.77 -3.89 22.63
N GLN A 249 -4.61 -3.21 23.42
CA GLN A 249 -4.94 -1.81 23.18
C GLN A 249 -3.69 -0.94 23.23
N HIS A 250 -2.81 -1.13 24.22
CA HIS A 250 -1.58 -0.36 24.33
C HIS A 250 -0.61 -0.62 23.17
N LEU A 251 -0.48 -1.87 22.71
CA LEU A 251 0.32 -2.21 21.51
C LEU A 251 -0.16 -1.42 20.29
N VAL A 252 -1.48 -1.41 20.04
CA VAL A 252 -2.07 -0.64 18.94
C VAL A 252 -1.92 0.86 19.17
N LEU A 253 -2.24 1.40 20.34
CA LEU A 253 -2.23 2.85 20.58
C LEU A 253 -0.84 3.47 20.58
N SER A 254 0.22 2.68 20.73
CA SER A 254 1.59 3.17 20.89
C SER A 254 2.54 2.89 19.74
N HIS A 255 2.16 2.11 18.73
CA HIS A 255 3.11 1.57 17.74
C HIS A 255 3.79 2.64 16.86
N HIS A 256 3.19 3.81 16.61
CA HIS A 256 3.88 4.91 15.93
C HIS A 256 4.75 5.76 16.88
N ASN A 257 4.76 5.50 18.19
CA ASN A 257 5.59 6.18 19.19
C ASN A 257 5.27 7.66 19.45
N LEU A 258 5.46 8.54 18.49
CA LEU A 258 5.27 9.98 18.69
C LEU A 258 3.83 10.42 18.36
N GLY A 259 3.32 11.38 19.14
CA GLY A 259 1.99 11.98 18.89
C GLY A 259 1.89 12.64 17.51
N GLU A 260 2.98 13.25 17.05
CA GLU A 260 3.10 13.80 15.68
C GLU A 260 3.03 12.73 14.58
N TRP A 261 3.26 11.45 14.91
CA TRP A 261 3.11 10.32 13.98
C TRP A 261 1.74 9.63 14.16
N GLY A 262 0.88 10.15 15.02
CA GLY A 262 -0.52 9.72 15.18
C GLY A 262 -0.79 8.79 16.37
N SER A 263 0.23 8.34 17.11
CA SER A 263 0.01 7.53 18.33
C SER A 263 -0.48 8.39 19.50
N PRO A 264 -1.58 8.02 20.17
CA PRO A 264 -2.04 8.72 21.38
C PRO A 264 -1.05 8.66 22.56
N VAL A 265 -0.28 7.58 22.67
CA VAL A 265 0.65 7.33 23.78
C VAL A 265 1.95 6.70 23.27
N GLN A 266 3.00 6.73 24.09
CA GLN A 266 4.31 6.13 23.74
C GLN A 266 4.37 4.64 24.14
N PRO A 267 5.26 3.84 23.52
CA PRO A 267 5.54 2.48 23.93
C PRO A 267 6.00 2.41 25.39
N GLN A 268 5.30 1.61 26.19
CA GLN A 268 5.57 1.48 27.63
C GLN A 268 5.58 0.01 28.11
N THR A 269 5.44 -0.93 27.19
CA THR A 269 5.68 -2.37 27.42
C THR A 269 6.84 -2.83 26.55
N ALA A 270 7.48 -3.94 26.92
CA ALA A 270 8.59 -4.51 26.15
C ALA A 270 8.18 -4.83 24.71
N GLU A 271 6.99 -5.41 24.54
CA GLU A 271 6.42 -5.76 23.24
C GLU A 271 6.05 -4.52 22.44
N ALA A 272 5.55 -3.44 23.06
CA ALA A 272 5.26 -2.19 22.36
C ALA A 272 6.54 -1.52 21.84
N VAL A 273 7.61 -1.52 22.64
CA VAL A 273 8.92 -0.98 22.23
C VAL A 273 9.44 -1.76 21.03
N ALA A 274 9.35 -3.09 21.07
CA ALA A 274 9.75 -3.94 19.96
C ALA A 274 8.87 -3.71 18.72
N LEU A 275 7.54 -3.73 18.87
CA LEU A 275 6.58 -3.54 17.77
C LEU A 275 6.84 -2.23 17.03
N HIS A 276 7.01 -1.12 17.76
CA HIS A 276 7.32 0.18 17.16
C HIS A 276 8.57 0.12 16.27
N HIS A 277 9.64 -0.49 16.76
CA HIS A 277 10.89 -0.58 16.00
C HIS A 277 10.81 -1.54 14.82
N ILE A 278 10.02 -2.62 14.94
CA ILE A 278 9.77 -3.56 13.84
C ILE A 278 9.01 -2.85 12.72
N ASP A 279 7.90 -2.18 13.04
CA ASP A 279 7.09 -1.41 12.09
C ASP A 279 7.94 -0.33 11.38
N ALA A 280 8.60 0.53 12.16
CA ALA A 280 9.42 1.60 11.62
C ALA A 280 10.59 1.08 10.75
N MET A 281 11.16 -0.07 11.09
CA MET A 281 12.23 -0.70 10.30
C MET A 281 11.70 -1.22 8.98
N ASP A 282 10.60 -1.97 8.98
CA ASP A 282 10.01 -2.53 7.78
C ASP A 282 9.56 -1.42 6.83
N ALA A 283 8.85 -0.41 7.35
CA ALA A 283 8.43 0.76 6.61
C ALA A 283 9.62 1.47 5.93
N LYS A 284 10.70 1.75 6.67
CA LYS A 284 11.88 2.45 6.13
C LYS A 284 12.61 1.60 5.10
N LEU A 285 12.81 0.31 5.36
CA LEU A 285 13.50 -0.59 4.43
C LEU A 285 12.69 -0.81 3.15
N GLN A 286 11.37 -0.94 3.25
CA GLN A 286 10.51 -1.03 2.07
C GLN A 286 10.63 0.24 1.23
N MET A 287 10.64 1.43 1.83
CA MET A 287 10.82 2.68 1.06
C MET A 287 12.18 2.75 0.36
N VAL A 288 13.23 2.17 0.94
CA VAL A 288 14.56 2.04 0.31
C VAL A 288 14.53 1.04 -0.85
N GLU A 289 13.94 -0.13 -0.65
CA GLU A 289 13.76 -1.16 -1.68
C GLU A 289 12.98 -0.59 -2.89
N ASP A 290 11.85 0.06 -2.63
CA ASP A 290 11.02 0.74 -3.62
C ASP A 290 11.81 1.75 -4.45
N ALA A 291 12.61 2.58 -3.77
CA ALA A 291 13.39 3.62 -4.41
C ALA A 291 14.51 3.04 -5.27
N LEU A 292 15.19 1.99 -4.79
CA LEU A 292 16.25 1.30 -5.54
C LEU A 292 15.69 0.55 -6.76
N ASP A 293 14.52 -0.08 -6.65
CA ASP A 293 13.92 -0.84 -7.74
C ASP A 293 13.37 0.04 -8.86
N THR A 294 12.92 1.25 -8.52
CA THR A 294 12.33 2.20 -9.48
C THR A 294 13.33 3.19 -10.06
N THR A 295 14.47 3.41 -9.38
CA THR A 295 15.56 4.24 -9.89
C THR A 295 16.31 3.49 -11.00
N PRO A 296 16.53 4.09 -12.19
CA PRO A 296 17.30 3.45 -13.26
C PRO A 296 18.66 2.95 -12.78
N GLU A 297 19.11 1.80 -13.28
CA GLU A 297 20.40 1.21 -12.87
C GLU A 297 21.61 2.08 -13.26
N THR A 298 21.44 2.97 -14.23
CA THR A 298 22.44 3.96 -14.64
C THR A 298 22.64 5.08 -13.64
N GLU A 299 21.69 5.28 -12.72
CA GLU A 299 21.73 6.32 -11.69
C GLU A 299 22.32 5.77 -10.39
N GLU A 300 23.28 6.50 -9.83
CA GLU A 300 23.95 6.09 -8.59
C GLU A 300 23.16 6.45 -7.33
N TRP A 301 22.24 7.41 -7.43
CA TRP A 301 21.45 7.92 -6.31
C TRP A 301 19.97 7.82 -6.62
N THR A 302 19.18 7.36 -5.65
CA THR A 302 17.72 7.44 -5.73
C THR A 302 17.25 8.89 -5.58
N PRO A 303 16.01 9.22 -5.98
CA PRO A 303 15.33 10.43 -5.51
C PRO A 303 15.28 10.49 -3.97
N PHE A 304 15.07 11.68 -3.42
CA PHE A 304 14.89 11.86 -1.97
C PHE A 304 13.64 11.13 -1.45
N ILE A 305 13.82 10.40 -0.36
CA ILE A 305 12.78 9.58 0.28
C ILE A 305 12.24 10.33 1.50
N ARG A 306 10.99 10.81 1.41
CA ARG A 306 10.37 11.64 2.48
C ARG A 306 10.37 10.96 3.85
N GLY A 307 10.02 9.67 3.90
CA GLY A 307 9.98 8.87 5.14
C GLY A 307 11.36 8.50 5.70
N LEU A 308 12.44 8.87 5.01
CA LEU A 308 13.82 8.74 5.47
C LEU A 308 14.44 10.13 5.67
N GLU A 309 13.67 11.04 6.28
CA GLU A 309 14.07 12.42 6.55
C GLU A 309 14.59 13.17 5.31
N ASN A 310 13.97 12.90 4.15
CA ASN A 310 14.37 13.42 2.83
C ASN A 310 15.81 13.07 2.43
N LYS A 311 16.27 11.86 2.73
CA LYS A 311 17.57 11.34 2.27
C LYS A 311 17.43 10.56 0.97
N ALA A 312 18.44 10.65 0.12
CA ALA A 312 18.63 9.77 -1.04
C ALA A 312 19.48 8.56 -0.63
N VAL A 313 19.30 7.43 -1.31
CA VAL A 313 20.09 6.21 -1.09
C VAL A 313 21.09 6.05 -2.22
N TYR A 314 22.35 5.77 -1.87
CA TYR A 314 23.39 5.46 -2.84
C TYR A 314 23.36 3.97 -3.21
N ARG A 315 23.43 3.66 -4.51
CA ARG A 315 23.52 2.28 -5.02
C ARG A 315 24.97 1.79 -4.93
N LEU A 316 25.23 0.90 -3.97
CA LEU A 316 26.53 0.25 -3.83
C LEU A 316 26.82 -0.64 -5.05
N LYS A 317 28.04 -0.54 -5.59
CA LYS A 317 28.56 -1.36 -6.70
C LYS A 317 29.51 -2.43 -6.14
N LEU A 318 28.94 -3.39 -5.39
CA LEU A 318 29.67 -4.52 -4.80
C LEU A 318 29.56 -5.77 -5.69
#